data_AF-A0A2D6T4M8-F1
#
_entry.id   AF-A0A2D6T4M8-F1
#
_cell.length_a   1.000
_cell.length_b   1.000
_cell.length_c   1.000
_cell.angle_alpha   90.00
_cell.angle_beta   90.00
_cell.angle_gamma   90.00
#
_symmetry.space_group_name_H-M   'P 1'
#
loop_
_entity.id
_entity.type
_entity.pdbx_description
1 polymer ?
#
loop_
_entity_poly.entity_id
_entity_poly.type
_entity_poly.pdbx_seq_one_letter_code
_entity_poly.pdbx_strand_id
1 'polypeptide(L)'
;MYVDTLDHFAGVAEKKAGLLRNNPSSFFIGSMMAGAYVGLGIILIFTLGTFVDPSVRKLAMGGALGDGLPLVPPTRQRLEAMLAAVAAPHQSHGQVPCLLGELTAATVAYNCVLAGCQAAELAVVLTAAEACLEPCFNLLGILTTTGAPAVATKHVLEEKVGVFPPDEQRLCEELREIYSPETLAKVKRCLPDGDLTFCHNDTYHGNIMKLHSGEIKLLDFEFSCLNHKAYDFSNPFAETVMRHQQPDYPYFRIAEPEFGDRELGTLINFYLDNADFETSEAREIEFQKLLQDAKHMLPMSDYKYAMAALPLAVEPIQKIRFIPYAHQRFARFLRAYEQRFGGA
;
A
#
# COMPACT_ATOMS: atom_id res chain seq x y z
N MET A 1 38.26 1.59 11.82
CA MET A 1 37.66 2.44 12.86
C MET A 1 36.15 2.21 13.05
N TYR A 2 35.47 1.44 12.19
CA TYR A 2 34.03 1.15 12.32
C TYR A 2 33.66 -0.33 12.35
N VAL A 3 34.66 -1.23 12.43
CA VAL A 3 34.41 -2.67 12.53
C VAL A 3 33.59 -2.94 13.78
N ASP A 4 33.94 -2.34 14.91
CA ASP A 4 33.20 -2.51 16.17
C ASP A 4 31.75 -2.00 16.11
N THR A 5 31.48 -0.90 15.39
CA THR A 5 30.12 -0.34 15.24
C THR A 5 29.28 -1.15 14.26
N LEU A 6 29.87 -1.58 13.15
CA LEU A 6 29.22 -2.46 12.18
C LEU A 6 28.95 -3.84 12.80
N ASP A 7 29.89 -4.39 13.57
CA ASP A 7 29.72 -5.64 14.32
C ASP A 7 28.68 -5.49 15.44
N HIS A 8 28.58 -4.31 16.07
CA HIS A 8 27.52 -4.02 17.03
C HIS A 8 26.14 -4.04 16.36
N PHE A 9 25.96 -3.30 15.26
CA PHE A 9 24.69 -3.27 14.55
C PHE A 9 24.34 -4.62 13.92
N ALA A 10 25.31 -5.32 13.33
CA ALA A 10 25.16 -6.68 12.84
C ALA A 10 24.77 -7.64 13.98
N GLY A 11 25.38 -7.51 15.16
CA GLY A 11 25.03 -8.28 16.34
C GLY A 11 23.64 -7.95 16.90
N VAL A 12 23.19 -6.69 16.84
CA VAL A 12 21.82 -6.30 17.20
C VAL A 12 20.82 -6.84 16.19
N ALA A 13 21.12 -6.74 14.89
CA ALA A 13 20.29 -7.26 13.82
C ALA A 13 20.19 -8.80 13.89
N GLU A 14 21.30 -9.49 14.13
CA GLU A 14 21.36 -10.94 14.33
C GLU A 14 20.59 -11.35 15.59
N LYS A 15 20.72 -10.60 16.70
CA LYS A 15 19.91 -10.83 17.91
C LYS A 15 18.42 -10.64 17.63
N LYS A 16 18.00 -9.60 16.91
CA LYS A 16 16.59 -9.37 16.56
C LYS A 16 16.05 -10.41 15.58
N ALA A 17 16.82 -10.75 14.54
CA ALA A 17 16.49 -11.80 13.60
C ALA A 17 16.48 -13.20 14.25
N GLY A 18 17.34 -13.41 15.25
CA GLY A 18 17.35 -14.59 16.11
C GLY A 18 16.15 -14.61 17.05
N LEU A 19 15.75 -13.46 17.61
CA LEU A 19 14.54 -13.34 18.43
C LEU A 19 13.29 -13.66 17.61
N LEU A 20 13.21 -13.14 16.39
CA LEU A 20 12.14 -13.46 15.44
C LEU A 20 12.12 -14.96 15.10
N ARG A 21 13.28 -15.58 14.85
CA ARG A 21 13.37 -17.00 14.50
C ARG A 21 13.10 -17.95 15.67
N ASN A 22 13.59 -17.62 16.86
CA ASN A 22 13.61 -18.53 18.00
C ASN A 22 12.48 -18.26 19.01
N ASN A 23 11.95 -17.03 19.04
CA ASN A 23 10.89 -16.62 19.96
C ASN A 23 9.97 -15.55 19.33
N PRO A 24 9.26 -15.91 18.24
CA PRO A 24 8.48 -14.98 17.44
C PRO A 24 7.38 -14.26 18.25
N SER A 25 6.82 -14.92 19.26
CA SER A 25 5.80 -14.33 20.15
C SER A 25 6.36 -13.16 20.96
N SER A 26 7.58 -13.28 21.50
CA SER A 26 8.23 -12.19 22.23
C SER A 26 8.58 -11.01 21.32
N PHE A 27 9.03 -11.29 20.10
CA PHE A 27 9.30 -10.25 19.11
C PHE A 27 8.00 -9.51 18.71
N PHE A 28 6.92 -10.26 18.51
CA PHE A 28 5.60 -9.73 18.18
C PHE A 28 5.06 -8.82 19.30
N ILE A 29 5.07 -9.28 20.56
CA ILE A 29 4.64 -8.48 21.71
C ILE A 29 5.50 -7.22 21.85
N GLY A 30 6.83 -7.34 21.70
CA GLY A 30 7.73 -6.19 21.75
C GLY A 30 7.43 -5.14 20.66
N SER A 31 7.10 -5.61 19.45
CA SER A 31 6.74 -4.74 18.32
C SER A 31 5.38 -4.08 18.53
N MET A 32 4.40 -4.81 19.05
CA MET A 32 3.10 -4.26 19.47
C MET A 32 3.24 -3.21 20.55
N MET A 33 4.07 -3.44 21.57
CA MET A 33 4.31 -2.48 22.64
C MET A 33 4.94 -1.19 22.10
N ALA A 34 5.90 -1.30 21.18
CA ALA A 34 6.47 -0.12 20.52
C ALA A 34 5.39 0.70 19.78
N GLY A 35 4.51 0.03 19.02
CA GLY A 35 3.37 0.68 18.37
C GLY A 35 2.38 1.31 19.36
N ALA A 36 2.07 0.63 20.47
CA ALA A 36 1.16 1.13 21.50
C ALA A 36 1.69 2.39 22.21
N TYR A 37 2.99 2.45 22.50
CA TYR A 37 3.62 3.63 23.09
C TYR A 37 3.60 4.83 22.14
N VAL A 38 3.84 4.60 20.84
CA VAL A 38 3.71 5.64 19.82
C VAL A 38 2.26 6.13 19.72
N GLY A 39 1.30 5.21 19.67
CA GLY A 39 -0.13 5.52 19.60
C GLY A 39 -0.63 6.32 20.81
N LEU A 40 -0.22 5.95 22.03
CA LEU A 40 -0.55 6.69 23.26
C LEU A 40 0.04 8.12 23.25
N GLY A 41 1.26 8.30 22.73
CA GLY A 41 1.87 9.62 22.54
C GLY A 41 1.02 10.49 21.62
N ILE A 42 0.59 9.94 20.48
CA ILE A 42 -0.25 10.63 19.50
C ILE A 42 -1.60 11.05 20.10
N ILE A 43 -2.28 10.14 20.82
CA ILE A 43 -3.57 10.43 21.46
C ILE A 43 -3.44 11.58 22.46
N LEU A 44 -2.37 11.60 23.26
CA LEU A 44 -2.11 12.66 24.22
C LEU A 44 -1.89 14.01 23.52
N ILE A 45 -1.15 14.03 22.41
CA ILE A 45 -0.87 15.23 21.62
C ILE A 45 -2.16 15.80 21.01
N PHE A 46 -3.01 14.97 20.42
CA PHE A 46 -4.30 15.42 19.88
C PHE A 46 -5.22 15.92 20.98
N THR A 47 -5.28 15.23 22.12
CA THR A 47 -6.13 15.62 23.25
C THR A 47 -5.70 16.97 23.80
N LEU A 48 -4.41 17.16 24.12
CA LEU A 48 -3.89 18.41 24.67
C LEU A 48 -3.90 19.54 23.63
N GLY A 49 -3.66 19.22 22.35
CA GLY A 49 -3.67 20.17 21.24
C GLY A 49 -5.03 20.87 21.04
N THR A 50 -6.15 20.23 21.40
CA THR A 50 -7.48 20.85 21.31
C THR A 50 -7.67 22.01 22.29
N PHE A 51 -6.95 22.00 23.41
CA PHE A 51 -6.98 23.06 24.43
C PHE A 51 -6.03 24.23 24.12
N VAL A 52 -5.24 24.13 23.05
CA VAL A 52 -4.34 25.19 22.59
C VAL A 52 -5.08 26.17 21.69
N ASP A 53 -4.74 27.46 21.83
CA ASP A 53 -5.28 28.57 21.03
C ASP A 53 -5.18 28.27 19.51
N PRO A 54 -6.24 28.49 18.72
CA PRO A 54 -6.28 28.14 17.30
C PRO A 54 -5.13 28.74 16.47
N SER A 55 -4.63 29.92 16.85
CA SER A 55 -3.55 30.62 16.13
C SER A 55 -2.21 29.90 16.21
N VAL A 56 -1.96 29.14 17.28
CA VAL A 56 -0.70 28.41 17.51
C VAL A 56 -0.90 26.90 17.57
N ARG A 57 -2.13 26.40 17.51
CA ARG A 57 -2.48 24.98 17.57
C ARG A 57 -1.69 24.12 16.58
N LYS A 58 -1.58 24.54 15.32
CA LYS A 58 -0.80 23.80 14.30
C LYS A 58 0.68 23.74 14.64
N LEU A 59 1.23 24.81 15.23
CA LEU A 59 2.63 24.88 15.65
C LEU A 59 2.89 24.05 16.92
N ALA A 60 1.98 24.10 17.89
CA ALA A 60 2.07 23.35 19.14
C ALA A 60 1.85 21.85 18.92
N MET A 61 0.85 21.48 18.11
CA MET A 61 0.63 20.09 17.70
C MET A 61 1.79 19.59 16.82
N GLY A 62 2.31 20.41 15.90
CA GLY A 62 3.49 20.08 15.11
C GLY A 62 4.77 19.94 15.94
N GLY A 63 4.94 20.76 16.97
CA GLY A 63 6.06 20.68 17.92
C GLY A 63 5.95 19.50 18.89
N ALA A 64 4.73 19.06 19.21
CA ALA A 64 4.48 17.88 20.04
C ALA A 64 4.47 16.57 19.22
N LEU A 65 4.09 16.63 17.93
CA LEU A 65 4.24 15.57 16.92
C LEU A 65 5.67 15.47 16.37
N GLY A 66 6.53 16.44 16.66
CA GLY A 66 7.98 16.24 16.67
C GLY A 66 8.25 15.19 17.74
N ASP A 67 8.23 13.95 17.30
CA ASP A 67 7.93 12.71 18.01
C ASP A 67 8.51 12.57 19.43
N GLY A 68 7.92 11.67 20.23
CA GLY A 68 8.45 11.28 21.55
C GLY A 68 9.82 10.58 21.51
N LEU A 69 10.61 10.72 20.45
CA LEU A 69 12.04 10.42 20.41
C LEU A 69 12.80 11.76 20.45
N PRO A 70 14.01 11.82 21.02
CA PRO A 70 14.79 13.06 21.02
C PRO A 70 15.15 13.47 19.59
N LEU A 71 14.31 14.27 18.95
CA LEU A 71 14.59 14.86 17.65
C LEU A 71 15.59 15.99 17.83
N VAL A 72 16.69 15.90 17.10
CA VAL A 72 17.72 16.93 17.06
C VAL A 72 17.34 17.89 15.93
N PRO A 73 16.99 19.17 16.22
CA PRO A 73 16.58 20.10 15.17
C PRO A 73 17.65 20.19 14.07
N PRO A 74 17.26 20.05 12.78
CA PRO A 74 18.18 20.05 11.65
C PRO A 74 18.55 21.49 11.28
N THR A 75 19.29 22.15 12.19
CA THR A 75 19.82 23.49 11.94
C THR A 75 20.85 23.42 10.82
N ARG A 76 21.01 24.54 10.11
CA ARG A 76 22.01 24.68 9.05
C ARG A 76 23.41 24.24 9.49
N GLN A 77 23.84 24.64 10.69
CA GLN A 77 25.14 24.26 11.26
C GLN A 77 25.29 22.74 11.44
N ARG A 78 24.22 22.04 11.87
CA ARG A 78 24.24 20.58 12.06
C ARG A 78 24.21 19.82 10.74
N LEU A 79 23.46 20.32 9.77
CA LEU A 79 23.47 19.81 8.40
C LEU A 79 24.85 19.96 7.75
N GLU A 80 25.47 21.15 7.88
CA GLU A 80 26.84 21.40 7.39
C GLU A 80 27.86 20.48 8.08
N ALA A 81 27.74 20.25 9.39
CA ALA A 81 28.60 19.32 10.11
C ALA A 81 28.39 17.85 9.68
N MET A 82 27.14 17.43 9.47
CA MET A 82 26.76 16.09 8.99
C MET A 82 27.32 15.83 7.58
N LEU A 83 27.37 16.85 6.73
CA LEU A 83 27.82 16.76 5.34
C LEU A 83 29.31 17.09 5.14
N ALA A 84 30.04 17.50 6.18
CA ALA A 84 31.41 18.03 6.05
C ALA A 84 32.41 17.07 5.36
N ALA A 85 32.20 15.76 5.50
CA ALA A 85 33.03 14.72 4.90
C ALA A 85 32.46 14.15 3.59
N VAL A 86 31.33 14.67 3.10
CA VAL A 86 30.63 14.19 1.90
C VAL A 86 31.07 15.01 0.69
N ALA A 87 31.77 14.38 -0.25
CA ALA A 87 32.32 15.07 -1.42
C ALA A 87 31.24 15.55 -2.41
N ALA A 88 30.15 14.79 -2.57
CA ALA A 88 29.08 15.07 -3.55
C ALA A 88 27.68 14.99 -2.90
N PRO A 89 27.32 15.95 -2.03
CA PRO A 89 26.13 15.84 -1.20
C PRO A 89 24.81 15.86 -1.97
N HIS A 90 24.80 16.38 -3.20
CA HIS A 90 23.64 16.48 -4.07
C HIS A 90 23.63 15.47 -5.21
N GLN A 91 24.59 14.53 -5.24
CA GLN A 91 24.56 13.45 -6.20
C GLN A 91 23.37 12.53 -5.88
N SER A 92 22.58 12.21 -6.90
CA SER A 92 21.47 11.28 -6.78
C SER A 92 21.94 9.83 -6.86
N HIS A 93 21.33 9.00 -6.02
CA HIS A 93 21.46 7.54 -5.98
C HIS A 93 20.21 6.84 -6.53
N GLY A 94 19.27 7.61 -7.09
CA GLY A 94 17.97 7.13 -7.56
C GLY A 94 16.81 7.85 -6.89
N GLN A 95 15.61 7.58 -7.38
CA GLN A 95 14.39 8.22 -6.87
C GLN A 95 13.76 7.36 -5.79
N VAL A 96 13.47 7.96 -4.62
CA VAL A 96 12.76 7.30 -3.53
C VAL A 96 11.26 7.41 -3.77
N PRO A 97 10.53 6.30 -3.94
CA PRO A 97 9.06 6.33 -3.94
C PRO A 97 8.52 6.79 -2.56
N CYS A 98 7.33 7.36 -2.40
CA CYS A 98 6.22 7.58 -3.32
C CYS A 98 6.21 8.96 -4.01
N LEU A 99 7.00 9.91 -3.51
CA LEU A 99 7.09 11.28 -4.06
C LEU A 99 8.18 11.42 -5.14
N LEU A 100 8.91 10.33 -5.43
CA LEU A 100 10.00 10.27 -6.41
C LEU A 100 11.07 11.36 -6.22
N GLY A 101 11.29 11.72 -4.95
CA GLY A 101 12.36 12.65 -4.60
C GLY A 101 13.72 11.99 -4.79
N GLU A 102 14.72 12.79 -5.18
CA GLU A 102 16.08 12.32 -5.35
C GLU A 102 16.69 11.86 -4.01
N LEU A 103 17.13 10.60 -3.95
CA LEU A 103 17.93 10.08 -2.85
C LEU A 103 19.33 10.68 -2.97
N THR A 104 19.64 11.65 -2.11
CA THR A 104 20.95 12.29 -2.06
C THR A 104 21.47 12.24 -0.64
N ALA A 105 22.78 12.32 -0.46
CA ALA A 105 23.34 12.42 0.88
C ALA A 105 22.79 13.64 1.65
N ALA A 106 22.46 14.75 0.98
CA ALA A 106 21.83 15.92 1.58
C ALA A 106 20.40 15.65 2.09
N THR A 107 19.58 14.92 1.33
CA THR A 107 18.20 14.58 1.76
C THR A 107 18.22 13.54 2.89
N VAL A 108 19.16 12.59 2.87
CA VAL A 108 19.36 11.63 3.96
C VAL A 108 19.94 12.32 5.21
N ALA A 109 20.89 13.24 5.05
CA ALA A 109 21.50 13.99 6.16
C ALA A 109 20.48 14.74 6.99
N TYR A 110 19.44 15.29 6.36
CA TYR A 110 18.34 15.93 7.08
C TYR A 110 17.63 14.95 8.04
N ASN A 111 17.31 13.75 7.56
CA ASN A 111 16.69 12.69 8.36
C ASN A 111 17.66 12.15 9.43
N CYS A 112 18.95 12.01 9.11
CA CYS A 112 19.98 11.63 10.06
C CYS A 112 20.14 12.65 11.19
N VAL A 113 20.14 13.95 10.86
CA VAL A 113 20.22 15.00 11.89
C VAL A 113 18.97 14.98 12.76
N LEU A 114 17.78 14.84 12.16
CA LEU A 114 16.54 14.68 12.92
C LEU A 114 16.62 13.51 13.90
N ALA A 115 17.11 12.35 13.44
CA ALA A 115 17.28 11.14 14.22
C ALA A 115 18.44 11.19 15.25
N GLY A 116 19.20 12.29 15.31
CA GLY A 116 20.34 12.44 16.22
C GLY A 116 21.57 11.62 15.85
N CYS A 117 21.69 11.22 14.59
CA CYS A 117 22.85 10.47 14.08
C CYS A 117 24.16 11.27 14.16
N GLN A 118 25.27 10.55 14.25
CA GLN A 118 26.60 11.08 14.04
C GLN A 118 26.95 11.16 12.55
N ALA A 119 27.83 12.08 12.16
CA ALA A 119 28.24 12.26 10.76
C ALA A 119 28.77 10.98 10.09
N ALA A 120 29.44 10.11 10.85
CA ALA A 120 29.95 8.83 10.36
C ALA A 120 28.83 7.82 9.99
N GLU A 121 27.63 7.97 10.56
CA GLU A 121 26.50 7.07 10.32
C GLU A 121 25.75 7.39 9.03
N LEU A 122 25.90 8.61 8.50
CA LEU A 122 25.24 9.06 7.27
C LEU A 122 25.51 8.11 6.10
N ALA A 123 26.75 7.66 5.92
CA ALA A 123 27.10 6.75 4.83
C ALA A 123 26.37 5.40 4.96
N VAL A 124 26.23 4.88 6.18
CA VAL A 124 25.52 3.62 6.44
C VAL A 124 24.03 3.76 6.15
N VAL A 125 23.42 4.86 6.61
CA VAL A 125 21.98 5.14 6.37
C VAL A 125 21.71 5.36 4.89
N LEU A 126 22.60 6.07 4.18
CA LEU A 126 22.50 6.27 2.74
C LEU A 126 22.59 4.95 1.98
N THR A 127 23.57 4.09 2.31
CA THR A 127 23.69 2.76 1.70
C THR A 127 22.47 1.87 2.00
N ALA A 128 21.92 1.92 3.21
CA ALA A 128 20.71 1.18 3.55
C ALA A 128 19.48 1.69 2.75
N ALA A 129 19.34 3.01 2.62
CA ALA A 129 18.29 3.63 1.82
C ALA A 129 18.43 3.29 0.32
N GLU A 130 19.66 3.31 -0.21
CA GLU A 130 19.98 2.90 -1.58
C GLU A 130 19.68 1.43 -1.83
N ALA A 131 20.03 0.53 -0.90
CA ALA A 131 19.68 -0.89 -0.99
C ALA A 131 18.16 -1.13 -1.00
N CYS A 132 17.38 -0.27 -0.34
CA CYS A 132 15.92 -0.34 -0.40
C CYS A 132 15.39 0.04 -1.79
N LEU A 133 16.14 0.75 -2.63
CA LEU A 133 15.74 1.08 -4.01
C LEU A 133 15.87 -0.09 -4.98
N GLU A 134 16.51 -1.20 -4.57
CA GLU A 134 16.58 -2.41 -5.39
C GLU A 134 15.18 -2.91 -5.75
N PRO A 135 14.88 -3.19 -7.04
CA PRO A 135 13.54 -3.59 -7.47
C PRO A 135 13.01 -4.82 -6.73
N CYS A 136 13.88 -5.75 -6.33
CA CYS A 136 13.51 -6.95 -5.60
C CYS A 136 13.06 -6.68 -4.15
N PHE A 137 13.48 -5.55 -3.56
CA PHE A 137 13.04 -5.13 -2.24
C PHE A 137 11.61 -4.57 -2.26
N ASN A 138 11.15 -4.07 -3.41
CA ASN A 138 9.80 -3.54 -3.61
C ASN A 138 9.40 -2.47 -2.56
N LEU A 139 10.29 -1.50 -2.33
CA LEU A 139 10.08 -0.44 -1.33
C LEU A 139 8.74 0.27 -1.50
N LEU A 140 8.32 0.55 -2.74
CA LEU A 140 7.02 1.17 -3.03
C LEU A 140 5.86 0.30 -2.53
N GLY A 141 5.91 -1.02 -2.73
CA GLY A 141 4.90 -1.94 -2.20
C GLY A 141 4.94 -2.12 -0.67
N ILE A 142 6.08 -1.85 -0.03
CA ILE A 142 6.23 -1.91 1.44
C ILE A 142 5.75 -0.61 2.09
N LEU A 143 6.04 0.54 1.48
CA LEU A 143 5.62 1.85 1.96
C LEU A 143 4.13 2.12 1.70
N THR A 144 3.52 1.38 0.79
CA THR A 144 2.08 1.46 0.49
C THR A 144 1.32 0.42 1.32
N THR A 145 0.07 0.72 1.65
CA THR A 145 -0.78 -0.10 2.52
C THR A 145 -1.08 -1.48 1.91
N THR A 146 -0.61 -1.82 0.69
CA THR A 146 -0.72 -3.15 0.05
C THR A 146 0.27 -4.21 0.56
N GLY A 147 1.46 -3.83 1.07
CA GLY A 147 2.46 -4.80 1.56
C GLY A 147 2.09 -5.48 2.89
N ALA A 148 1.42 -4.75 3.79
CA ALA A 148 1.01 -5.25 5.09
C ALA A 148 -0.18 -6.26 5.05
N PRO A 149 -1.20 -6.10 4.18
CA PRO A 149 -2.32 -7.04 4.06
C PRO A 149 -1.92 -8.44 3.63
N ALA A 150 -1.00 -8.60 2.67
CA ALA A 150 -0.62 -9.92 2.15
C ALA A 150 0.01 -10.82 3.22
N VAL A 151 0.79 -10.24 4.14
CA VAL A 151 1.40 -10.96 5.27
C VAL A 151 0.34 -11.31 6.33
N ALA A 152 -0.60 -10.40 6.60
CA ALA A 152 -1.63 -10.59 7.61
C ALA A 152 -2.72 -11.60 7.18
N THR A 153 -2.99 -11.74 5.89
CA THR A 153 -4.01 -12.68 5.35
C THR A 153 -3.85 -14.11 5.86
N LYS A 154 -2.65 -14.68 5.80
CA LYS A 154 -2.41 -16.06 6.24
C LYS A 154 -2.65 -16.23 7.74
N HIS A 155 -2.19 -15.27 8.54
CA HIS A 155 -2.40 -15.27 9.98
C HIS A 155 -3.90 -15.24 10.34
N VAL A 156 -4.70 -14.45 9.61
CA VAL A 156 -6.16 -14.41 9.82
C VAL A 156 -6.81 -15.77 9.55
N LEU A 157 -6.49 -16.38 8.39
CA LEU A 157 -7.15 -17.59 7.90
C LEU A 157 -6.63 -18.90 8.52
N GLU A 158 -5.49 -18.87 9.23
CA GLU A 158 -4.92 -20.06 9.89
C GLU A 158 -4.96 -19.95 11.42
N GLU A 159 -4.60 -18.79 11.98
CA GLU A 159 -4.40 -18.64 13.43
C GLU A 159 -5.56 -17.94 14.13
N LYS A 160 -6.32 -17.09 13.44
CA LYS A 160 -7.44 -16.33 14.01
C LYS A 160 -8.81 -16.90 13.70
N VAL A 161 -8.92 -18.02 12.98
CA VAL A 161 -10.21 -18.60 12.58
C VAL A 161 -11.20 -18.76 13.74
N GLY A 162 -10.71 -19.17 14.92
CA GLY A 162 -11.54 -19.38 16.10
C GLY A 162 -12.25 -18.14 16.65
N VAL A 163 -11.90 -16.92 16.20
CA VAL A 163 -12.60 -15.69 16.60
C VAL A 163 -13.87 -15.43 15.80
N PHE A 164 -14.04 -16.10 14.66
CA PHE A 164 -15.20 -15.94 13.77
C PHE A 164 -16.33 -16.91 14.14
N PRO A 165 -17.61 -16.59 13.83
CA PRO A 165 -18.72 -17.51 14.03
C PRO A 165 -18.63 -18.75 13.11
N PRO A 166 -19.29 -19.88 13.44
CA PRO A 166 -19.08 -21.16 12.76
C PRO A 166 -19.33 -21.15 11.25
N ASP A 167 -20.27 -20.33 10.78
CA ASP A 167 -20.56 -20.12 9.36
C ASP A 167 -19.38 -19.45 8.64
N GLU A 168 -18.75 -18.45 9.25
CA GLU A 168 -17.56 -17.79 8.70
C GLU A 168 -16.28 -18.62 8.82
N GLN A 169 -16.18 -19.48 9.84
CA GLN A 169 -15.04 -20.39 9.95
C GLN A 169 -14.92 -21.31 8.73
N ARG A 170 -16.06 -21.82 8.24
CA ARG A 170 -16.10 -22.59 6.98
C ARG A 170 -15.64 -21.77 5.78
N LEU A 171 -16.07 -20.51 5.69
CA LEU A 171 -15.61 -19.61 4.63
C LEU A 171 -14.10 -19.34 4.72
N CYS A 172 -13.54 -19.27 5.93
CA CYS A 172 -12.09 -19.12 6.12
C CYS A 172 -11.32 -20.32 5.58
N GLU A 173 -11.83 -21.55 5.75
CA GLU A 173 -11.20 -22.76 5.20
C GLU A 173 -11.13 -22.71 3.67
N GLU A 174 -12.23 -22.33 3.02
CA GLU A 174 -12.29 -22.14 1.56
C GLU A 174 -11.38 -21.01 1.09
N LEU A 175 -11.33 -19.91 1.85
CA LEU A 175 -10.49 -18.75 1.56
C LEU A 175 -8.99 -19.04 1.65
N ARG A 176 -8.53 -20.14 2.26
CA ARG A 176 -7.09 -20.49 2.29
C ARG A 176 -6.50 -20.68 0.90
N GLU A 177 -7.32 -21.02 -0.09
CA GLU A 177 -6.88 -21.11 -1.49
C GLU A 177 -6.39 -19.74 -2.02
N ILE A 178 -6.79 -18.61 -1.43
CA ILE A 178 -6.45 -17.26 -1.92
C ILE A 178 -4.95 -16.99 -2.00
N TYR A 179 -4.16 -17.63 -1.13
CA TYR A 179 -2.70 -17.52 -1.08
C TYR A 179 -1.99 -18.79 -1.56
N SER A 180 -2.71 -19.72 -2.20
CA SER A 180 -2.11 -20.94 -2.73
C SER A 180 -1.21 -20.66 -3.95
N PRO A 181 -0.18 -21.48 -4.19
CA PRO A 181 0.63 -21.39 -5.41
C PRO A 181 -0.21 -21.48 -6.69
N GLU A 182 -1.27 -22.29 -6.68
CA GLU A 182 -2.20 -22.45 -7.80
C GLU A 182 -2.96 -21.14 -8.07
N THR A 183 -3.47 -20.49 -7.04
CA THR A 183 -4.13 -19.18 -7.17
C THR A 183 -3.16 -18.12 -7.65
N LEU A 184 -1.92 -18.11 -7.15
CA LEU A 184 -0.89 -17.19 -7.64
C LEU A 184 -0.61 -17.40 -9.14
N ALA A 185 -0.61 -18.64 -9.61
CA ALA A 185 -0.47 -18.94 -11.04
C ALA A 185 -1.69 -18.45 -11.85
N LYS A 186 -2.92 -18.60 -11.32
CA LYS A 186 -4.15 -18.04 -11.93
C LYS A 186 -4.06 -16.52 -12.05
N VAL A 187 -3.63 -15.84 -10.98
CA VAL A 187 -3.44 -14.37 -10.94
C VAL A 187 -2.43 -13.94 -12.01
N LYS A 188 -1.25 -14.56 -12.05
CA LYS A 188 -0.21 -14.23 -13.05
C LYS A 188 -0.71 -14.39 -14.49
N ARG A 189 -1.53 -15.41 -14.75
CA ARG A 189 -2.12 -15.65 -16.09
C ARG A 189 -3.16 -14.61 -16.48
N CYS A 190 -3.79 -13.93 -15.53
CA CYS A 190 -4.75 -12.86 -15.81
C CYS A 190 -4.09 -11.52 -16.15
N LEU A 191 -2.83 -11.32 -15.77
CA LEU A 191 -2.12 -10.07 -15.99
C LEU A 191 -1.80 -9.87 -17.49
N PRO A 192 -2.18 -8.72 -18.08
CA PRO A 192 -1.82 -8.40 -19.45
C PRO A 192 -0.33 -8.07 -19.58
N ASP A 193 0.21 -8.32 -20.77
CA ASP A 193 1.57 -7.90 -21.13
C ASP A 193 1.61 -6.41 -21.46
N GLY A 194 2.63 -5.70 -20.98
CA GLY A 194 2.83 -4.28 -21.30
C GLY A 194 3.70 -3.55 -20.29
N ASP A 195 4.01 -2.29 -20.61
CA ASP A 195 4.78 -1.43 -19.72
C ASP A 195 3.97 -1.06 -18.47
N LEU A 196 4.65 -1.06 -17.33
CA LEU A 196 4.09 -0.61 -16.08
C LEU A 196 4.06 0.92 -16.03
N THR A 197 2.98 1.49 -15.51
CA THR A 197 2.87 2.91 -15.21
C THR A 197 2.54 3.12 -13.75
N PHE A 198 2.73 4.34 -13.26
CA PHE A 198 2.28 4.71 -11.93
C PHE A 198 0.74 4.74 -11.90
N CYS A 199 0.16 3.78 -11.18
CA CYS A 199 -1.28 3.62 -11.01
C CYS A 199 -1.67 3.99 -9.58
N HIS A 200 -2.88 4.49 -9.41
CA HIS A 200 -3.49 4.73 -8.11
C HIS A 200 -3.84 3.43 -7.39
N ASN A 201 -4.27 2.42 -8.16
CA ASN A 201 -4.73 1.11 -7.71
C ASN A 201 -5.94 1.11 -6.76
N ASP A 202 -6.56 2.26 -6.51
CA ASP A 202 -7.69 2.38 -5.57
C ASP A 202 -8.63 3.53 -5.95
N THR A 203 -9.02 3.54 -7.23
CA THR A 203 -9.95 4.51 -7.82
C THR A 203 -11.42 4.32 -7.39
N TYR A 204 -11.63 3.96 -6.11
CA TYR A 204 -12.93 3.91 -5.46
C TYR A 204 -13.58 5.30 -5.42
N HIS A 205 -14.91 5.38 -5.48
CA HIS A 205 -15.62 6.67 -5.55
C HIS A 205 -15.36 7.60 -4.35
N GLY A 206 -15.02 7.06 -3.18
CA GLY A 206 -14.60 7.87 -2.03
C GLY A 206 -13.25 8.58 -2.23
N ASN A 207 -12.43 8.08 -3.15
CA ASN A 207 -11.11 8.62 -3.49
C ASN A 207 -11.17 9.56 -4.71
N ILE A 208 -12.37 9.83 -5.24
CA ILE A 208 -12.58 10.72 -6.38
C ILE A 208 -13.39 11.92 -5.92
N MET A 209 -12.77 13.09 -5.89
CA MET A 209 -13.41 14.35 -5.50
C MET A 209 -13.61 15.26 -6.71
N LYS A 210 -14.85 15.72 -6.90
CA LYS A 210 -15.17 16.79 -7.86
C LYS A 210 -15.16 18.14 -7.16
N LEU A 211 -14.29 19.04 -7.62
CA LEU A 211 -14.21 20.42 -7.14
C LEU A 211 -15.35 21.27 -7.69
N HIS A 212 -15.59 22.42 -7.05
CA HIS A 212 -16.57 23.41 -7.54
C HIS A 212 -16.25 23.95 -8.94
N SER A 213 -14.97 23.94 -9.34
CA SER A 213 -14.51 24.27 -10.69
C SER A 213 -14.94 23.25 -11.75
N GLY A 214 -15.41 22.07 -11.33
CA GLY A 214 -15.68 20.93 -12.20
C GLY A 214 -14.48 20.00 -12.39
N GLU A 215 -13.29 20.38 -11.90
CA GLU A 215 -12.10 19.54 -11.93
C GLU A 215 -12.25 18.32 -11.03
N ILE A 216 -11.68 17.19 -11.45
CA ILE A 216 -11.61 15.96 -10.67
C ILE A 216 -10.22 15.85 -10.03
N LYS A 217 -10.20 15.53 -8.74
CA LYS A 217 -9.01 15.22 -7.96
C LYS A 217 -9.12 13.80 -7.44
N LEU A 218 -8.05 13.02 -7.66
CA LEU A 218 -7.87 11.75 -6.97
C LEU A 218 -7.23 12.02 -5.61
N LEU A 219 -7.63 11.25 -4.61
CA LEU A 219 -7.19 11.33 -3.24
C LEU A 219 -6.74 9.95 -2.78
N ASP A 220 -5.98 9.89 -1.69
CA ASP A 220 -5.68 8.63 -1.02
C ASP A 220 -4.89 7.62 -1.88
N PHE A 221 -3.66 8.02 -2.23
CA PHE A 221 -2.72 7.24 -3.03
C PHE A 221 -2.02 6.12 -2.23
N GLU A 222 -2.64 5.67 -1.14
CA GLU A 222 -2.09 4.68 -0.21
C GLU A 222 -1.78 3.32 -0.86
N PHE A 223 -2.43 2.98 -1.97
CA PHE A 223 -2.20 1.76 -2.73
C PHE A 223 -1.42 1.98 -4.04
N SER A 224 -0.96 3.20 -4.30
CA SER A 224 -0.36 3.55 -5.57
C SER A 224 0.99 2.88 -5.81
N CYS A 225 1.18 2.28 -6.98
CA CYS A 225 2.46 1.68 -7.36
C CYS A 225 2.61 1.56 -8.87
N LEU A 226 3.77 1.11 -9.34
CA LEU A 226 3.90 0.67 -10.73
C LEU A 226 3.01 -0.56 -10.95
N ASN A 227 2.06 -0.43 -11.87
CA ASN A 227 1.12 -1.47 -12.25
C ASN A 227 0.70 -1.29 -13.72
N HIS A 228 -0.04 -2.26 -14.27
CA HIS A 228 -0.60 -2.12 -15.61
C HIS A 228 -1.77 -1.13 -15.61
N LYS A 229 -1.72 -0.12 -16.49
CA LYS A 229 -2.70 0.99 -16.53
C LYS A 229 -4.16 0.55 -16.65
N ALA A 230 -4.39 -0.60 -17.30
CA ALA A 230 -5.72 -1.20 -17.42
C ALA A 230 -6.41 -1.46 -16.08
N TYR A 231 -5.64 -1.64 -15.01
CA TYR A 231 -6.17 -1.84 -13.65
C TYR A 231 -6.95 -0.62 -13.15
N ASP A 232 -6.42 0.58 -13.34
CA ASP A 232 -7.08 1.81 -12.86
C ASP A 232 -8.37 2.12 -13.63
N PHE A 233 -8.49 1.63 -14.88
CA PHE A 233 -9.74 1.71 -15.65
C PHE A 233 -10.78 0.68 -15.22
N SER A 234 -10.36 -0.50 -14.76
CA SER A 234 -11.28 -1.57 -14.34
C SER A 234 -11.78 -1.36 -12.91
N ASN A 235 -10.91 -0.87 -12.03
CA ASN A 235 -11.15 -0.83 -10.59
C ASN A 235 -12.38 0.00 -10.14
N PRO A 236 -12.74 1.14 -10.75
CA PRO A 236 -13.96 1.88 -10.38
C PRO A 236 -15.23 1.04 -10.54
N PHE A 237 -15.26 0.19 -11.57
CA PHE A 237 -16.41 -0.67 -11.86
C PHE A 237 -16.43 -1.94 -11.02
N ALA A 238 -15.25 -2.44 -10.63
CA ALA A 238 -15.17 -3.55 -9.69
C ALA A 238 -15.76 -3.19 -8.32
N GLU A 239 -15.83 -1.91 -7.96
CA GLU A 239 -16.36 -1.45 -6.68
C GLU A 239 -17.87 -1.16 -6.67
N THR A 240 -18.51 -1.05 -7.83
CA THR A 240 -19.96 -0.81 -7.90
C THR A 240 -20.79 -2.06 -7.62
N VAL A 241 -20.14 -3.17 -7.26
CA VAL A 241 -20.71 -4.52 -7.21
C VAL A 241 -21.38 -4.82 -5.89
N MET A 242 -20.99 -4.12 -4.82
CA MET A 242 -21.54 -4.36 -3.49
C MET A 242 -22.98 -3.83 -3.41
N ARG A 243 -23.92 -4.72 -3.13
CA ARG A 243 -25.33 -4.40 -2.91
C ARG A 243 -25.64 -4.58 -1.43
N HIS A 244 -25.89 -3.47 -0.75
CA HIS A 244 -26.27 -3.46 0.67
C HIS A 244 -27.76 -3.80 0.87
N GLN A 245 -28.21 -3.79 2.12
CA GLN A 245 -29.62 -3.94 2.53
C GLN A 245 -30.24 -5.27 2.08
N GLN A 246 -29.45 -6.35 2.08
CA GLN A 246 -29.99 -7.68 1.84
C GLN A 246 -30.76 -8.17 3.08
N PRO A 247 -31.85 -8.93 2.91
CA PRO A 247 -32.68 -9.39 4.02
C PRO A 247 -31.96 -10.39 4.92
N ASP A 248 -31.10 -11.22 4.32
CA ASP A 248 -30.39 -12.31 4.98
C ASP A 248 -28.93 -11.94 5.25
N TYR A 249 -28.35 -12.58 6.27
CA TYR A 249 -26.93 -12.51 6.57
C TYR A 249 -26.09 -12.85 5.31
N PRO A 250 -25.00 -12.10 4.99
CA PRO A 250 -24.34 -11.05 5.77
C PRO A 250 -24.91 -9.62 5.55
N TYR A 251 -26.16 -9.51 5.09
CA TYR A 251 -26.90 -8.27 4.80
C TYR A 251 -26.34 -7.45 3.63
N PHE A 252 -25.42 -8.04 2.87
CA PHE A 252 -24.94 -7.55 1.60
C PHE A 252 -24.68 -8.73 0.64
N ARG A 253 -24.59 -8.42 -0.65
CA ARG A 253 -24.09 -9.36 -1.67
C ARG A 253 -23.16 -8.65 -2.65
N ILE A 254 -22.18 -9.37 -3.16
CA ILE A 254 -21.35 -8.95 -4.29
C ILE A 254 -22.04 -9.40 -5.58
N ALA A 255 -22.61 -8.45 -6.32
CA ALA A 255 -23.27 -8.68 -7.60
C ALA A 255 -22.27 -8.70 -8.77
N GLU A 256 -22.76 -8.84 -9.99
CA GLU A 256 -21.98 -8.56 -11.19
C GLU A 256 -21.86 -7.04 -11.39
N PRO A 257 -20.76 -6.57 -12.00
CA PRO A 257 -20.56 -5.15 -12.21
C PRO A 257 -21.45 -4.67 -13.35
N GLU A 258 -22.16 -3.57 -13.13
CA GLU A 258 -23.09 -3.01 -14.11
C GLU A 258 -22.37 -1.92 -14.92
N PHE A 259 -21.74 -2.33 -16.02
CA PHE A 259 -21.18 -1.43 -17.03
C PHE A 259 -21.16 -2.10 -18.40
N GLY A 260 -21.04 -1.30 -19.46
CA GLY A 260 -20.75 -1.77 -20.80
C GLY A 260 -19.49 -1.12 -21.37
N ASP A 261 -19.22 -1.46 -22.63
CA ASP A 261 -18.08 -0.94 -23.39
C ASP A 261 -18.11 0.59 -23.49
N ARG A 262 -19.31 1.18 -23.41
CA ARG A 262 -19.50 2.63 -23.45
C ARG A 262 -18.90 3.32 -22.23
N GLU A 263 -19.18 2.82 -21.02
CA GLU A 263 -18.72 3.45 -19.77
C GLU A 263 -17.20 3.32 -19.62
N LEU A 264 -16.65 2.11 -19.82
CA LEU A 264 -15.19 1.91 -19.86
C LEU A 264 -14.54 2.74 -20.95
N GLY A 265 -15.13 2.70 -22.15
CA GLY A 265 -14.64 3.43 -23.31
C GLY A 265 -14.60 4.93 -23.09
N THR A 266 -15.50 5.49 -22.27
CA THR A 266 -15.49 6.92 -21.94
C THR A 266 -14.22 7.31 -21.16
N LEU A 267 -13.84 6.53 -20.16
CA LEU A 267 -12.63 6.79 -19.37
C LEU A 267 -11.36 6.60 -20.21
N ILE A 268 -11.31 5.53 -21.01
CA ILE A 268 -10.16 5.22 -21.86
C ILE A 268 -10.01 6.27 -22.96
N ASN A 269 -11.09 6.67 -23.63
CA ASN A 269 -11.02 7.72 -24.64
C ASN A 269 -10.53 9.04 -24.05
N PHE A 270 -11.04 9.44 -22.86
CA PHE A 270 -10.55 10.64 -22.19
C PHE A 270 -9.04 10.57 -21.91
N TYR A 271 -8.53 9.41 -21.48
CA TYR A 271 -7.08 9.21 -21.30
C TYR A 271 -6.31 9.31 -22.62
N LEU A 272 -6.77 8.63 -23.67
CA LEU A 272 -6.10 8.59 -24.98
C LEU A 272 -6.17 9.94 -25.71
N ASP A 273 -7.20 10.74 -25.50
CA ASP A 273 -7.32 12.10 -26.04
C ASP A 273 -6.27 13.06 -25.46
N ASN A 274 -5.63 12.69 -24.36
CA ASN A 274 -4.55 13.45 -23.72
C ASN A 274 -3.16 12.84 -24.00
N ALA A 275 -3.05 11.89 -24.92
CA ALA A 275 -1.80 11.27 -25.33
C ALA A 275 -1.50 11.54 -26.81
N ASP A 276 -0.22 11.55 -27.16
CA ASP A 276 0.24 11.79 -28.53
C ASP A 276 0.27 10.48 -29.34
N PHE A 277 -0.39 10.49 -30.50
CA PHE A 277 -0.38 9.37 -31.45
C PHE A 277 0.01 9.86 -32.85
N GLU A 278 0.81 9.06 -33.57
CA GLU A 278 1.22 9.39 -34.94
C GLU A 278 0.04 9.38 -35.93
N THR A 279 -0.94 8.51 -35.71
CA THR A 279 -2.12 8.36 -36.56
C THR A 279 -3.38 8.03 -35.75
N SER A 280 -4.55 8.32 -36.33
CA SER A 280 -5.84 7.95 -35.76
C SER A 280 -6.01 6.43 -35.65
N GLU A 281 -5.44 5.66 -36.60
CA GLU A 281 -5.45 4.20 -36.58
C GLU A 281 -4.65 3.64 -35.41
N ALA A 282 -3.48 4.22 -35.11
CA ALA A 282 -2.66 3.81 -33.97
C ALA A 282 -3.39 4.05 -32.63
N ARG A 283 -4.08 5.19 -32.51
CA ARG A 283 -4.93 5.48 -31.34
C ARG A 283 -6.06 4.47 -31.20
N GLU A 284 -6.74 4.09 -32.29
CA GLU A 284 -7.85 3.15 -32.25
C GLU A 284 -7.38 1.72 -31.87
N ILE A 285 -6.21 1.30 -32.37
CA ILE A 285 -5.61 0.02 -31.96
C ILE A 285 -5.33 0.00 -30.44
N GLU A 286 -4.75 1.08 -29.91
CA GLU A 286 -4.48 1.21 -28.47
C GLU A 286 -5.78 1.24 -27.66
N PHE A 287 -6.82 1.92 -28.15
CA PHE A 287 -8.15 1.93 -27.53
C PHE A 287 -8.73 0.52 -27.41
N GLN A 288 -8.75 -0.25 -28.50
CA GLN A 288 -9.30 -1.62 -28.49
C GLN A 288 -8.50 -2.53 -27.55
N LYS A 289 -7.17 -2.39 -27.56
CA LYS A 289 -6.28 -3.13 -26.64
C LYS A 289 -6.60 -2.79 -25.17
N LEU A 290 -6.60 -1.51 -24.80
CA LEU A 290 -6.87 -1.09 -23.42
C LEU A 290 -8.28 -1.43 -22.95
N LEU A 291 -9.28 -1.35 -23.82
CA LEU A 291 -10.64 -1.75 -23.51
C LEU A 291 -10.71 -3.24 -23.18
N GLN A 292 -10.04 -4.08 -23.97
CA GLN A 292 -9.94 -5.51 -23.72
C GLN A 292 -9.17 -5.81 -22.43
N ASP A 293 -8.02 -5.17 -22.21
CA ASP A 293 -7.19 -5.36 -21.02
C ASP A 293 -7.91 -4.90 -19.74
N ALA A 294 -8.67 -3.80 -19.79
CA ALA A 294 -9.44 -3.33 -18.65
C ALA A 294 -10.53 -4.33 -18.24
N LYS A 295 -11.25 -4.90 -19.22
CA LYS A 295 -12.20 -5.99 -18.96
C LYS A 295 -11.52 -7.21 -18.34
N HIS A 296 -10.34 -7.56 -18.84
CA HIS A 296 -9.54 -8.68 -18.35
C HIS A 296 -8.98 -8.46 -16.93
N MET A 297 -8.71 -7.21 -16.55
CA MET A 297 -8.19 -6.83 -15.24
C MET A 297 -9.28 -6.68 -14.17
N LEU A 298 -10.54 -6.71 -14.53
CA LEU A 298 -11.65 -6.57 -13.59
C LEU A 298 -11.64 -7.64 -12.45
N PRO A 299 -11.40 -8.94 -12.72
CA PRO A 299 -11.32 -9.95 -11.67
C PRO A 299 -10.09 -9.76 -10.75
N MET A 300 -9.06 -9.03 -11.19
CA MET A 300 -7.90 -8.71 -10.34
C MET A 300 -8.26 -7.75 -9.22
N SER A 301 -9.21 -6.84 -9.45
CA SER A 301 -9.77 -6.02 -8.37
C SER A 301 -10.47 -6.89 -7.33
N ASP A 302 -11.28 -7.87 -7.77
CA ASP A 302 -11.93 -8.81 -6.85
C ASP A 302 -10.91 -9.59 -6.01
N TYR A 303 -9.81 -10.04 -6.61
CA TYR A 303 -8.71 -10.68 -5.89
C TYR A 303 -8.02 -9.73 -4.88
N LYS A 304 -7.68 -8.50 -5.30
CA LYS A 304 -7.07 -7.48 -4.42
C LYS A 304 -7.97 -7.20 -3.22
N TYR A 305 -9.24 -6.90 -3.43
CA TYR A 305 -10.16 -6.55 -2.34
C TYR A 305 -10.44 -7.73 -1.42
N ALA A 306 -10.47 -8.96 -1.93
CA ALA A 306 -10.55 -10.14 -1.10
C ALA A 306 -9.35 -10.24 -0.15
N MET A 307 -8.13 -10.09 -0.67
CA MET A 307 -6.91 -10.09 0.15
C MET A 307 -6.89 -8.93 1.16
N ALA A 308 -7.25 -7.72 0.73
CA ALA A 308 -7.22 -6.52 1.58
C ALA A 308 -8.25 -6.56 2.72
N ALA A 309 -9.36 -7.28 2.54
CA ALA A 309 -10.42 -7.38 3.54
C ALA A 309 -10.08 -8.30 4.72
N LEU A 310 -9.22 -9.30 4.52
CA LEU A 310 -8.95 -10.33 5.53
C LEU A 310 -8.34 -9.76 6.82
N PRO A 311 -7.31 -8.89 6.79
CA PRO A 311 -6.79 -8.25 7.99
C PRO A 311 -7.85 -7.44 8.75
N LEU A 312 -8.80 -6.83 8.03
CA LEU A 312 -9.88 -6.02 8.61
C LEU A 312 -10.95 -6.87 9.30
N ALA A 313 -10.95 -8.19 9.12
CA ALA A 313 -11.96 -9.07 9.69
C ALA A 313 -11.79 -9.31 11.19
N VAL A 314 -10.56 -9.32 11.71
CA VAL A 314 -10.28 -9.68 13.11
C VAL A 314 -10.73 -8.61 14.09
N GLU A 315 -10.49 -7.34 13.75
CA GLU A 315 -10.90 -6.18 14.54
C GLU A 315 -11.66 -5.19 13.63
N PRO A 316 -12.92 -5.48 13.28
CA PRO A 316 -13.65 -4.69 12.30
C PRO A 316 -14.00 -3.32 12.87
N ILE A 317 -13.43 -2.27 12.27
CA ILE A 317 -13.78 -0.87 12.57
C ILE A 317 -15.15 -0.51 11.95
N GLN A 318 -15.52 -1.17 10.86
CA GLN A 318 -16.75 -0.96 10.11
C GLN A 318 -17.79 -2.04 10.42
N LYS A 319 -19.07 -1.72 10.25
CA LYS A 319 -20.20 -2.66 10.49
C LYS A 319 -20.35 -3.76 9.42
N ILE A 320 -19.39 -3.92 8.53
CA ILE A 320 -19.41 -4.92 7.45
C ILE A 320 -18.71 -6.19 7.95
N ARG A 321 -19.22 -7.35 7.54
CA ARG A 321 -18.57 -8.65 7.77
C ARG A 321 -17.55 -8.91 6.67
N PHE A 322 -16.26 -8.81 7.00
CA PHE A 322 -15.19 -8.89 6.02
C PHE A 322 -14.88 -10.32 5.53
N ILE A 323 -15.13 -11.37 6.33
CA ILE A 323 -14.93 -12.76 5.86
C ILE A 323 -15.91 -13.12 4.72
N PRO A 324 -17.24 -12.93 4.87
CA PRO A 324 -18.17 -13.15 3.75
C PRO A 324 -17.90 -12.25 2.55
N TYR A 325 -17.39 -11.04 2.79
CA TYR A 325 -17.01 -10.11 1.72
C TYR A 325 -15.83 -10.66 0.92
N ALA A 326 -14.74 -11.01 1.61
CA ALA A 326 -13.55 -11.57 0.99
C ALA A 326 -13.88 -12.85 0.22
N HIS A 327 -14.70 -13.73 0.81
CA HIS A 327 -15.15 -14.96 0.17
C HIS A 327 -15.92 -14.71 -1.13
N GLN A 328 -16.92 -13.82 -1.12
CA GLN A 328 -17.71 -13.54 -2.32
C GLN A 328 -16.88 -12.88 -3.43
N ARG A 329 -15.95 -11.96 -3.08
CA ARG A 329 -15.02 -11.34 -4.06
C ARG A 329 -14.09 -12.41 -4.63
N PHE A 330 -13.48 -13.24 -3.79
CA PHE A 330 -12.57 -14.30 -4.24
C PHE A 330 -13.27 -15.34 -5.13
N ALA A 331 -14.48 -15.77 -4.75
CA ALA A 331 -15.28 -16.69 -5.56
C ALA A 331 -15.61 -16.10 -6.95
N ARG A 332 -15.84 -14.79 -7.03
CA ARG A 332 -16.05 -14.12 -8.32
C ARG A 332 -14.78 -14.09 -9.17
N PHE A 333 -13.63 -13.83 -8.57
CA PHE A 333 -12.34 -13.96 -9.24
C PHE A 333 -12.16 -15.37 -9.85
N LEU A 334 -12.42 -16.43 -9.08
CA LEU A 334 -12.32 -17.81 -9.55
C LEU A 334 -13.28 -18.11 -10.71
N ARG A 335 -14.56 -17.71 -10.60
CA ARG A 335 -15.54 -17.88 -11.68
C ARG A 335 -15.12 -17.16 -12.97
N ALA A 336 -14.64 -15.93 -12.85
CA ALA A 336 -14.19 -15.16 -14.01
C ALA A 336 -12.95 -15.80 -14.66
N TYR A 337 -12.03 -16.35 -13.85
CA TYR A 337 -10.90 -17.13 -14.34
C TYR A 337 -11.36 -18.38 -15.10
N GLU A 338 -12.29 -19.17 -14.54
CA GLU A 338 -12.83 -20.37 -15.17
C GLU A 338 -13.58 -20.07 -16.47
N GLN A 339 -14.39 -19.02 -16.52
CA GLN A 339 -15.08 -18.60 -17.74
C GLN A 339 -14.09 -18.25 -18.87
N ARG A 340 -12.94 -17.67 -18.51
CA ARG A 340 -11.93 -17.24 -19.47
C ARG A 340 -10.98 -18.35 -19.90
N PHE A 341 -10.62 -19.25 -18.98
CA PHE A 341 -9.52 -20.21 -19.17
C PHE A 341 -9.90 -21.68 -18.92
N GLY A 342 -11.09 -21.97 -18.39
CA GLY A 342 -11.52 -23.31 -17.99
C GLY A 342 -12.06 -24.19 -19.12
N GLY A 343 -12.21 -23.64 -20.33
CA GLY A 343 -12.61 -24.37 -21.54
C GLY A 343 -11.44 -24.81 -22.44
N ALA A 344 -10.19 -24.72 -21.96
CA ALA A 344 -8.98 -25.05 -22.72
C ALA A 344 -8.43 -26.43 -22.37
#